data_AF-A0A5E4ILX8-F1
#
_entry.id   AF-A0A5E4ILX8-F1
#
_cell.length_a   1.000
_cell.length_b   1.000
_cell.length_c   1.000
_cell.angle_alpha   90.00
_cell.angle_beta   90.00
_cell.angle_gamma   90.00
#
_symmetry.space_group_name_H-M   'P 1'
#
loop_
_entity.id
_entity.type
_entity.pdbx_description
1 polymer ?
#
loop_
_entity_poly.entity_id
_entity_poly.type
_entity_poly.pdbx_seq_one_letter_code
_entity_poly.pdbx_strand_id
1 'polypeptide(L)'
;MGSRFENLWTCVKSEQNEARENFFTELFALLLTSNKKLCGEFVYLLFDKKESESMTEQEFFVETQLSFEDGRPDMLVRNKDYFVVFEHKVGAERGEMQLERYVKILEKNKGDRKAMLVYIDIEVPEDLEIGEICKQKEIGFGKFSWKQIWGMLKKLEKENKKTFDPAFKVLLKEFYRYMEVQGMDEFEGFSIRDLGVWGEFRPVVVKMMKILEALKEQLPKNFETGLLGKVDNKVNYYGCGIKKNGRDLVWVGFVDGDEMSGINLIVQVTKDKELLVNADQLLRRGFKHDNNWGGLSRIESLFKLAPPNLDKDEQKNKIINFYLDGIKQVTDCMKR
;
A
#
# COMPACT_ATOMS: atom_id res chain seq x y z
N MET A 1 -17.64 26.11 -2.51
CA MET A 1 -16.71 24.98 -2.27
C MET A 1 -16.68 24.75 -0.78
N GLY A 2 -16.92 23.51 -0.32
CA GLY A 2 -16.76 23.15 1.09
C GLY A 2 -15.31 23.22 1.52
N SER A 3 -15.05 23.21 2.83
CA SER A 3 -13.66 23.14 3.33
C SER A 3 -13.02 21.79 2.95
N ARG A 4 -11.69 21.74 2.74
CA ARG A 4 -10.97 20.46 2.50
C ARG A 4 -11.23 19.43 3.60
N PHE A 5 -11.46 19.91 4.83
CA PHE A 5 -11.84 19.05 5.95
C PHE A 5 -13.21 18.40 5.75
N GLU A 6 -14.20 19.12 5.22
CA GLU A 6 -15.51 18.55 4.86
C GLU A 6 -15.38 17.48 3.77
N ASN A 7 -14.52 17.70 2.77
CA ASN A 7 -14.26 16.69 1.73
C ASN A 7 -13.66 15.42 2.32
N LEU A 8 -12.60 15.55 3.15
CA LEU A 8 -11.99 14.42 3.84
C LEU A 8 -13.00 13.68 4.73
N TRP A 9 -13.81 14.42 5.49
CA TRP A 9 -14.84 13.85 6.36
C TRP A 9 -15.91 13.10 5.58
N THR A 10 -16.29 13.61 4.41
CA THR A 10 -17.24 12.94 3.51
C THR A 10 -16.66 11.63 2.99
N CYS A 11 -15.38 11.60 2.62
CA CYS A 11 -14.71 10.38 2.17
C CYS A 11 -14.59 9.33 3.29
N VAL A 12 -14.32 9.75 4.53
CA VAL A 12 -14.24 8.83 5.68
C VAL A 12 -15.60 8.16 5.96
N LYS A 13 -16.71 8.81 5.62
CA LYS A 13 -18.06 8.29 5.85
C LYS A 13 -18.56 7.34 4.75
N SER A 14 -17.92 7.28 3.60
CA SER A 14 -18.33 6.37 2.51
C SER A 14 -17.54 5.06 2.56
N GLU A 15 -18.23 3.92 2.46
CA GLU A 15 -17.63 2.57 2.56
C GLU A 15 -17.14 2.01 1.20
N GLN A 16 -17.07 2.83 0.16
CA GLN A 16 -16.78 2.37 -1.21
C GLN A 16 -15.30 2.48 -1.55
N ASN A 17 -14.79 1.67 -2.50
CA ASN A 17 -13.41 1.78 -2.98
C ASN A 17 -13.09 3.20 -3.51
N GLU A 18 -14.07 3.85 -4.16
CA GLU A 18 -13.97 5.25 -4.58
C GLU A 18 -13.74 6.21 -3.39
N ALA A 19 -14.22 5.86 -2.19
CA ALA A 19 -13.99 6.66 -0.99
C ALA A 19 -12.51 6.68 -0.59
N ARG A 20 -11.81 5.56 -0.77
CA ARG A 20 -10.37 5.45 -0.47
C ARG A 20 -9.54 6.26 -1.46
N GLU A 21 -9.85 6.17 -2.75
CA GLU A 21 -9.18 6.97 -3.79
C GLU A 21 -9.43 8.46 -3.57
N ASN A 22 -10.68 8.87 -3.36
CA ASN A 22 -11.03 10.26 -3.08
C ASN A 22 -10.35 10.77 -1.78
N PHE A 23 -10.36 9.97 -0.71
CA PHE A 23 -9.66 10.33 0.53
C PHE A 23 -8.16 10.57 0.28
N PHE A 24 -7.53 9.68 -0.49
CA PHE A 24 -6.12 9.79 -0.79
C PHE A 24 -5.81 11.03 -1.64
N THR A 25 -6.61 11.29 -2.68
CA THR A 25 -6.54 12.49 -3.51
C THR A 25 -6.66 13.76 -2.66
N GLU A 26 -7.65 13.83 -1.79
CA GLU A 26 -7.88 15.00 -0.93
C GLU A 26 -6.75 15.21 0.07
N LEU A 27 -6.23 14.13 0.67
CA LEU A 27 -5.12 14.20 1.61
C LEU A 27 -3.82 14.64 0.93
N PHE A 28 -3.54 14.11 -0.26
CA PHE A 28 -2.38 14.51 -1.05
C PHE A 28 -2.49 15.98 -1.50
N ALA A 29 -3.67 16.38 -1.98
CA ALA A 29 -3.93 17.77 -2.35
C ALA A 29 -3.80 18.73 -1.14
N LEU A 30 -4.23 18.31 0.05
CA LEU A 30 -4.06 19.07 1.29
C LEU A 30 -2.58 19.27 1.60
N LEU A 31 -1.77 18.21 1.49
CA LEU A 31 -0.33 18.27 1.69
C LEU A 31 0.32 19.32 0.77
N LEU A 32 0.02 19.27 -0.54
CA LEU A 32 0.56 20.23 -1.51
C LEU A 32 0.10 21.67 -1.21
N THR A 33 -1.16 21.85 -0.80
CA THR A 33 -1.70 23.18 -0.49
C THR A 33 -1.08 23.78 0.78
N SER A 34 -0.81 22.94 1.79
CA SER A 34 -0.26 23.38 3.07
C SER A 34 1.19 23.87 2.97
N ASN A 35 1.91 23.52 1.90
CA ASN A 35 3.28 23.99 1.70
C ASN A 35 3.54 24.32 0.22
N LYS A 36 3.37 25.60 -0.14
CA LYS A 36 3.56 26.10 -1.51
C LYS A 36 4.94 25.79 -2.10
N LYS A 37 5.99 25.86 -1.27
CA LYS A 37 7.37 25.57 -1.69
C LYS A 37 7.49 24.10 -2.11
N LEU A 38 7.04 23.18 -1.25
CA LEU A 38 7.00 21.75 -1.55
C LEU A 38 6.16 21.45 -2.79
N CYS A 39 4.99 22.09 -2.95
CA CYS A 39 4.16 21.93 -4.14
C CYS A 39 4.90 22.33 -5.41
N GLY A 40 5.55 23.50 -5.41
CA GLY A 40 6.36 23.95 -6.54
C GLY A 40 7.50 22.98 -6.86
N GLU A 41 8.30 22.63 -5.86
CA GLU A 41 9.41 21.66 -6.01
C GLU A 41 8.91 20.30 -6.53
N PHE A 42 7.78 19.81 -6.01
CA PHE A 42 7.15 18.58 -6.49
C PHE A 42 6.75 18.69 -7.96
N VAL A 43 6.06 19.76 -8.37
CA VAL A 43 5.68 19.97 -9.78
C VAL A 43 6.92 20.05 -10.66
N TYR A 44 8.01 20.69 -10.23
CA TYR A 44 9.25 20.74 -11.01
C TYR A 44 9.89 19.37 -11.22
N LEU A 45 9.87 18.50 -10.21
CA LEU A 45 10.35 17.13 -10.35
C LEU A 45 9.58 16.35 -11.42
N LEU A 46 8.28 16.63 -11.61
CA LEU A 46 7.47 15.97 -12.65
C LEU A 46 7.95 16.31 -14.07
N PHE A 47 8.49 17.51 -14.29
CA PHE A 47 9.00 17.96 -15.59
C PHE A 47 10.49 17.64 -15.81
N ASP A 48 11.11 16.84 -14.95
CA ASP A 48 12.56 16.49 -14.97
C ASP A 48 13.48 17.72 -15.11
N LYS A 49 13.08 18.84 -14.50
CA LYS A 49 13.87 20.06 -14.53
C LYS A 49 14.84 20.09 -13.37
N LYS A 50 16.13 20.02 -13.68
CA LYS A 50 17.23 20.16 -12.71
C LYS A 50 17.43 21.59 -12.19
N GLU A 51 16.89 22.59 -12.88
CA GLU A 51 17.09 24.00 -12.52
C GLU A 51 15.98 24.49 -11.59
N SER A 52 16.20 24.35 -10.28
CA SER A 52 15.29 24.84 -9.23
C SER A 52 15.61 26.26 -8.75
N GLU A 53 16.53 26.98 -9.42
CA GLU A 53 17.30 28.03 -8.73
C GLU A 53 16.62 29.40 -8.54
N SER A 54 15.39 29.65 -9.02
CA SER A 54 14.80 30.99 -8.77
C SER A 54 13.27 31.09 -8.65
N MET A 55 12.57 29.97 -8.44
CA MET A 55 11.09 29.97 -8.56
C MET A 55 10.33 29.74 -7.24
N THR A 56 11.01 29.91 -6.11
CA THR A 56 10.51 29.65 -4.75
C THR A 56 9.30 30.47 -4.30
N GLU A 57 8.79 31.39 -5.13
CA GLU A 57 7.70 32.31 -4.77
C GLU A 57 6.44 32.20 -5.63
N GLN A 58 6.42 31.33 -6.65
CA GLN A 58 5.22 31.21 -7.47
C GLN A 58 4.11 30.46 -6.72
N GLU A 59 2.95 31.10 -6.61
CA GLU A 59 1.78 30.50 -5.98
C GLU A 59 1.14 29.46 -6.91
N PHE A 60 1.16 28.20 -6.47
CA PHE A 60 0.40 27.13 -7.09
C PHE A 60 -0.98 27.03 -6.46
N PHE A 61 -1.99 26.85 -7.32
CA PHE A 61 -3.35 26.53 -6.94
C PHE A 61 -3.54 25.03 -7.11
N VAL A 62 -3.97 24.37 -6.04
CA VAL A 62 -4.31 22.95 -6.01
C VAL A 62 -5.82 22.85 -5.83
N GLU A 63 -6.51 22.24 -6.79
CA GLU A 63 -7.96 22.10 -6.83
C GLU A 63 -8.31 20.63 -7.02
N THR A 64 -9.28 20.13 -6.27
CA THR A 64 -9.85 18.78 -6.42
C THR A 64 -11.31 18.91 -6.81
N GLN A 65 -11.89 17.84 -7.36
CA GLN A 65 -13.32 17.80 -7.72
C GLN A 65 -13.75 18.90 -8.70
N LEU A 66 -12.82 19.46 -9.48
CA LEU A 66 -13.10 20.53 -10.43
C LEU A 66 -13.73 19.96 -11.69
N SER A 67 -14.96 20.35 -11.98
CA SER A 67 -15.68 19.88 -13.18
C SER A 67 -15.33 20.73 -14.41
N PHE A 68 -14.99 20.05 -15.50
CA PHE A 68 -14.88 20.59 -16.85
C PHE A 68 -15.95 19.97 -17.75
N GLU A 69 -16.11 20.54 -18.94
CA GLU A 69 -17.00 19.99 -19.97
C GLU A 69 -16.64 18.53 -20.31
N ASP A 70 -15.35 18.22 -20.43
CA ASP A 70 -14.87 16.88 -20.80
C ASP A 70 -14.72 15.92 -19.61
N GLY A 71 -15.02 16.35 -18.38
CA GLY A 71 -14.97 15.48 -17.20
C GLY A 71 -14.44 16.16 -15.94
N ARG A 72 -14.17 15.36 -14.92
CA ARG A 72 -13.68 15.81 -13.62
C ARG A 72 -12.38 15.07 -13.29
N PRO A 73 -11.21 15.71 -13.42
CA PRO A 73 -9.96 15.13 -12.95
C PRO A 73 -9.96 15.03 -11.42
N ASP A 74 -9.19 14.09 -10.89
CA ASP A 74 -9.03 13.92 -9.44
C ASP A 74 -8.41 15.16 -8.80
N MET A 75 -7.37 15.70 -9.44
CA MET A 75 -6.68 16.90 -8.99
C MET A 75 -6.13 17.72 -10.16
N LEU A 76 -6.20 19.03 -10.02
CA LEU A 76 -5.56 20.01 -10.88
C LEU A 76 -4.55 20.82 -10.05
N VAL A 77 -3.33 20.94 -10.55
CA VAL A 77 -2.32 21.85 -10.00
C VAL A 77 -1.91 22.83 -11.09
N ARG A 78 -2.03 24.13 -10.82
CA ARG A 78 -1.74 25.17 -11.82
C ARG A 78 -1.13 26.41 -11.21
N ASN A 79 -0.38 27.12 -12.03
CA ASN A 79 0.02 28.50 -11.78
C ASN A 79 0.04 29.26 -13.12
N LYS A 80 0.80 30.36 -13.21
CA LYS A 80 0.95 31.13 -14.46
C LYS A 80 1.75 30.43 -15.56
N ASP A 81 2.58 29.45 -15.21
CA ASP A 81 3.53 28.77 -16.11
C ASP A 81 3.17 27.29 -16.35
N TYR A 82 2.39 26.68 -15.45
CA TYR A 82 2.08 25.24 -15.43
C TYR A 82 0.58 24.97 -15.30
N PHE A 83 0.11 23.91 -15.97
CA PHE A 83 -1.26 23.40 -15.89
C PHE A 83 -1.22 21.86 -15.90
N VAL A 84 -1.29 21.26 -14.71
CA VAL A 84 -1.02 19.83 -14.49
C VAL A 84 -2.29 19.14 -14.01
N VAL A 85 -2.79 18.19 -14.80
CA VAL A 85 -3.94 17.35 -14.44
C VAL A 85 -3.44 16.01 -13.92
N PHE A 86 -3.98 15.59 -12.79
CA PHE A 86 -3.67 14.32 -12.14
C PHE A 86 -4.86 13.37 -12.22
N GLU A 87 -4.54 12.11 -12.52
CA GLU A 87 -5.41 10.96 -12.32
C GLU A 87 -4.73 10.04 -11.29
N HIS A 88 -5.45 9.72 -10.22
CA HIS A 88 -5.00 8.88 -9.14
C HIS A 88 -5.72 7.54 -9.19
N LYS A 89 -4.97 6.47 -8.92
CA LYS A 89 -5.51 5.13 -8.76
C LYS A 89 -4.94 4.47 -7.53
N VAL A 90 -5.81 3.79 -6.80
CA VAL A 90 -5.46 3.03 -5.59
C VAL A 90 -5.92 1.58 -5.76
N GLY A 91 -5.51 0.95 -6.88
CA GLY A 91 -5.91 -0.41 -7.24
C GLY A 91 -7.35 -0.53 -7.77
N ALA A 92 -7.92 0.56 -8.28
CA ALA A 92 -9.22 0.56 -8.95
C ALA A 92 -9.08 0.28 -10.46
N GLU A 93 -10.09 -0.33 -11.05
CA GLU A 93 -10.16 -0.53 -12.50
C GLU A 93 -10.25 0.82 -13.22
N ARG A 94 -9.68 0.86 -14.43
CA ARG A 94 -9.61 2.08 -15.25
C ARG A 94 -10.92 2.30 -15.98
N GLY A 95 -11.40 3.54 -15.99
CA GLY A 95 -12.44 3.96 -16.92
C GLY A 95 -11.89 4.06 -18.34
N GLU A 96 -12.55 3.41 -19.31
CA GLU A 96 -12.22 3.56 -20.72
C GLU A 96 -12.25 5.05 -21.12
N MET A 97 -11.25 5.46 -21.90
CA MET A 97 -11.07 6.83 -22.43
C MET A 97 -10.92 7.96 -21.39
N GLN A 98 -10.78 7.66 -20.09
CA GLN A 98 -10.70 8.70 -19.06
C GLN A 98 -9.49 9.63 -19.27
N LEU A 99 -8.34 9.05 -19.59
CA LEU A 99 -7.12 9.82 -19.84
C LEU A 99 -7.23 10.68 -21.12
N GLU A 100 -7.90 10.18 -22.16
CA GLU A 100 -8.16 10.95 -23.39
C GLU A 100 -9.02 12.19 -23.13
N ARG A 101 -10.04 12.04 -22.27
CA ARG A 101 -10.87 13.17 -21.82
C ARG A 101 -10.01 14.23 -21.12
N TYR A 102 -9.07 13.83 -20.28
CA TYR A 102 -8.17 14.78 -19.62
C TYR A 102 -7.15 15.43 -20.55
N VAL A 103 -6.71 14.74 -21.60
CA VAL A 103 -5.93 15.39 -22.66
C VAL A 103 -6.73 16.50 -23.33
N LYS A 104 -8.03 16.31 -23.59
CA LYS A 104 -8.91 17.38 -24.12
C LYS A 104 -9.04 18.56 -23.15
N ILE A 105 -9.14 18.29 -21.84
CA ILE A 105 -9.14 19.35 -20.81
C ILE A 105 -7.84 20.16 -20.90
N LEU A 106 -6.68 19.49 -20.95
CA LEU A 106 -5.38 20.14 -21.05
C LEU A 106 -5.26 20.97 -22.33
N GLU A 107 -5.68 20.43 -23.48
CA GLU A 107 -5.64 21.11 -24.78
C GLU A 107 -6.49 22.40 -24.77
N LYS A 108 -7.73 22.34 -24.27
CA LYS A 108 -8.66 23.47 -24.23
C LYS A 108 -8.25 24.55 -23.22
N ASN A 109 -7.62 24.17 -22.10
CA ASN A 109 -7.46 25.06 -20.95
C ASN A 109 -6.02 25.51 -20.69
N LYS A 110 -4.99 24.89 -21.28
CA LYS A 110 -3.59 25.22 -20.94
C LYS A 110 -3.20 26.67 -21.27
N GLY A 111 -3.73 27.25 -22.35
CA GLY A 111 -3.25 28.54 -22.85
C GLY A 111 -1.74 28.48 -23.14
N ASP A 112 -0.98 29.48 -22.69
CA ASP A 112 0.49 29.55 -22.88
C ASP A 112 1.28 28.70 -21.86
N ARG A 113 0.59 27.98 -20.96
CA ARG A 113 1.23 27.20 -19.89
C ARG A 113 1.77 25.88 -20.40
N LYS A 114 2.79 25.38 -19.71
CA LYS A 114 3.24 23.99 -19.84
C LYS A 114 2.18 23.06 -19.27
N ALA A 115 1.68 22.17 -20.11
CA ALA A 115 0.65 21.20 -19.75
C ALA A 115 1.25 19.82 -19.50
N MET A 116 0.75 19.12 -18.49
CA MET A 116 1.10 17.73 -18.25
C MET A 116 -0.09 16.94 -17.71
N LEU A 117 -0.28 15.73 -18.23
CA LEU A 117 -1.12 14.71 -17.62
C LEU A 117 -0.24 13.81 -16.76
N VAL A 118 -0.63 13.62 -15.50
CA VAL A 118 0.08 12.79 -14.53
C VAL A 118 -0.82 11.64 -14.13
N TYR A 119 -0.40 10.42 -14.44
CA TYR A 119 -1.06 9.20 -13.98
C TYR A 119 -0.30 8.63 -12.79
N ILE A 120 -0.98 8.43 -11.67
CA ILE A 120 -0.40 7.85 -10.45
C ILE A 120 -1.18 6.61 -10.03
N ASP A 121 -0.48 5.50 -9.80
CA ASP A 121 -1.10 4.23 -9.37
C ASP A 121 -0.19 3.47 -8.38
N ILE A 122 -0.68 2.39 -7.77
CA ILE A 122 0.17 1.46 -7.01
C ILE A 122 1.12 0.74 -7.97
N GLU A 123 0.57 0.20 -9.05
CA GLU A 123 1.30 -0.45 -10.13
C GLU A 123 1.04 0.31 -11.42
N VAL A 124 2.10 0.74 -12.09
CA VAL A 124 1.99 1.55 -13.30
C VAL A 124 2.06 0.64 -14.52
N PRO A 125 0.99 0.56 -15.32
CA PRO A 125 1.01 -0.18 -16.58
C PRO A 125 2.00 0.41 -17.58
N GLU A 126 2.75 -0.50 -18.19
CA GLU A 126 3.79 -0.15 -19.16
C GLU A 126 3.17 0.40 -20.46
N ASP A 127 2.00 -0.12 -20.84
CA ASP A 127 1.33 -0.01 -22.14
C ASP A 127 0.26 1.08 -22.23
N LEU A 128 0.40 2.17 -21.46
CA LEU A 128 -0.50 3.32 -21.54
C LEU A 128 -0.33 4.09 -22.88
N GLU A 129 -1.17 3.76 -23.87
CA GLU A 129 -1.16 4.34 -25.22
C GLU A 129 -1.40 5.86 -25.28
N ILE A 130 -1.91 6.46 -24.19
CA ILE A 130 -2.16 7.91 -24.09
C ILE A 130 -0.89 8.75 -24.30
N GLY A 131 0.30 8.18 -24.08
CA GLY A 131 1.57 8.89 -24.24
C GLY A 131 1.77 9.47 -25.65
N GLU A 132 1.38 8.73 -26.70
CA GLU A 132 1.49 9.20 -28.08
C GLU A 132 0.49 10.33 -28.37
N ILE A 133 -0.72 10.26 -27.81
CA ILE A 133 -1.73 11.32 -27.93
C ILE A 133 -1.22 12.60 -27.25
N CYS A 134 -0.70 12.50 -26.02
CA CYS A 134 -0.12 13.63 -25.29
C CYS A 134 1.02 14.28 -26.10
N LYS A 135 1.91 13.46 -26.67
CA LYS A 135 3.04 13.94 -27.49
C LYS A 135 2.59 14.70 -28.73
N GLN A 136 1.59 14.20 -29.46
CA GLN A 136 1.03 14.88 -30.64
C GLN A 136 0.40 16.23 -30.30
N LYS A 137 -0.04 16.42 -29.06
CA LYS A 137 -0.68 17.64 -28.56
C LYS A 137 0.26 18.56 -27.80
N GLU A 138 1.57 18.27 -27.80
CA GLU A 138 2.59 18.99 -27.03
C GLU A 138 2.25 19.07 -25.53
N ILE A 139 1.70 17.98 -25.00
CA ILE A 139 1.35 17.80 -23.59
C ILE A 139 2.35 16.80 -23.00
N GLY A 140 2.92 17.12 -21.84
CA GLY A 140 3.75 16.18 -21.09
C GLY A 140 2.91 15.02 -20.56
N PHE A 141 3.49 13.82 -20.50
CA PHE A 141 2.84 12.68 -19.86
C PHE A 141 3.78 12.03 -18.86
N GLY A 142 3.37 12.03 -17.60
CA GLY A 142 4.10 11.42 -16.49
C GLY A 142 3.35 10.20 -15.97
N LYS A 143 4.05 9.07 -15.81
CA LYS A 143 3.52 7.86 -15.18
C LYS A 143 4.33 7.58 -13.93
N PHE A 144 3.67 7.55 -12.77
CA PHE A 144 4.33 7.36 -11.49
C PHE A 144 3.62 6.31 -10.65
N SER A 145 4.40 5.48 -9.96
CA SER A 145 3.85 4.71 -8.86
C SER A 145 3.74 5.58 -7.62
N TRP A 146 2.83 5.27 -6.70
CA TRP A 146 2.81 5.92 -5.39
C TRP A 146 4.13 5.76 -4.65
N LYS A 147 4.87 4.66 -4.89
CA LYS A 147 6.24 4.48 -4.39
C LYS A 147 7.21 5.54 -4.93
N GLN A 148 7.11 5.89 -6.21
CA GLN A 148 7.92 6.98 -6.77
C GLN A 148 7.54 8.34 -6.16
N ILE A 149 6.24 8.60 -5.97
CA ILE A 149 5.77 9.82 -5.30
C ILE A 149 6.29 9.90 -3.86
N TRP A 150 6.24 8.80 -3.13
CA TRP A 150 6.83 8.69 -1.80
C TRP A 150 8.31 9.08 -1.81
N GLY A 151 9.09 8.49 -2.71
CA GLY A 151 10.53 8.77 -2.84
C GLY A 151 10.82 10.23 -3.16
N MET A 152 10.02 10.84 -4.04
CA MET A 152 10.09 12.28 -4.34
C MET A 152 9.82 13.13 -3.10
N LEU A 153 8.76 12.85 -2.35
CA LEU A 153 8.42 13.59 -1.14
C LEU A 153 9.49 13.43 -0.04
N LYS A 154 10.05 12.23 0.14
CA LYS A 154 11.15 11.98 1.08
C LYS A 154 12.41 12.76 0.73
N LYS A 155 12.74 12.82 -0.56
CA LYS A 155 13.85 13.63 -1.05
C LYS A 155 13.62 15.11 -0.72
N LEU A 156 12.44 15.65 -1.06
CA LEU A 156 12.09 17.03 -0.76
C LEU A 156 12.07 17.32 0.74
N GLU A 157 11.58 16.40 1.57
CA GLU A 157 11.60 16.51 3.03
C GLU A 157 13.02 16.62 3.57
N LYS A 158 13.94 15.78 3.07
CA LYS A 158 15.35 15.82 3.47
C LYS A 158 15.99 17.15 3.11
N GLU A 159 15.71 17.67 1.93
CA GLU A 159 16.23 18.95 1.42
C GLU A 159 15.65 20.15 2.19
N ASN A 160 14.41 20.05 2.67
CA ASN A 160 13.65 21.15 3.28
C ASN A 160 13.36 20.99 4.79
N LYS A 161 14.00 20.02 5.46
CA LYS A 161 13.66 19.64 6.85
C LYS A 161 13.59 20.80 7.85
N LYS A 162 14.41 21.84 7.63
CA LYS A 162 14.48 23.03 8.48
C LYS A 162 13.42 24.09 8.17
N THR A 163 12.87 24.12 6.96
CA THR A 163 11.91 25.15 6.52
C THR A 163 10.47 24.77 6.78
N PHE A 164 10.18 23.49 7.02
CA PHE A 164 8.85 23.03 7.36
C PHE A 164 8.46 23.40 8.80
N ASP A 165 7.30 24.05 8.92
CA ASP A 165 6.70 24.35 10.22
C ASP A 165 6.26 23.04 10.92
N PRO A 166 6.07 23.07 12.26
CA PRO A 166 5.70 21.87 13.01
C PRO A 166 4.37 21.24 12.59
N ALA A 167 3.37 22.03 12.20
CA ALA A 167 2.06 21.50 11.82
C ALA A 167 2.15 20.75 10.49
N PHE A 168 2.86 21.31 9.51
CA PHE A 168 3.13 20.64 8.24
C PHE A 168 3.91 19.33 8.42
N LYS A 169 4.90 19.31 9.33
CA LYS A 169 5.65 18.07 9.66
C LYS A 169 4.74 16.96 10.19
N VAL A 170 3.75 17.31 11.01
CA VAL A 170 2.76 16.33 11.50
C VAL A 170 1.91 15.82 10.34
N LEU A 171 1.39 16.71 9.50
CA LEU A 171 0.59 16.33 8.33
C LEU A 171 1.38 15.40 7.38
N LEU A 172 2.62 15.76 7.05
CA LEU A 172 3.49 14.97 6.18
C LEU A 172 3.77 13.58 6.77
N LYS A 173 3.99 13.51 8.09
CA LYS A 173 4.19 12.24 8.80
C LYS A 173 2.95 11.35 8.76
N GLU A 174 1.76 11.91 8.96
CA GLU A 174 0.52 11.14 8.87
C GLU A 174 0.22 10.70 7.44
N PHE A 175 0.57 11.52 6.43
CA PHE A 175 0.49 11.10 5.02
C PHE A 175 1.39 9.91 4.73
N TYR A 176 2.66 9.94 5.17
CA TYR A 176 3.56 8.80 5.05
C TYR A 176 3.02 7.56 5.75
N ARG A 177 2.56 7.70 7.00
CA ARG A 177 1.97 6.56 7.72
C ARG A 177 0.81 5.95 6.94
N TYR A 178 -0.07 6.78 6.38
CA TYR A 178 -1.17 6.29 5.58
C TYR A 178 -0.68 5.52 4.35
N MET A 179 0.30 6.05 3.61
CA MET A 179 0.90 5.36 2.48
C MET A 179 1.54 4.02 2.88
N GLU A 180 2.22 3.92 4.03
CA GLU A 180 2.77 2.65 4.56
C GLU A 180 1.66 1.62 4.80
N VAL A 181 0.58 2.04 5.46
CA VAL A 181 -0.60 1.19 5.72
C VAL A 181 -1.22 0.69 4.43
N GLN A 182 -1.19 1.50 3.37
CA GLN A 182 -1.70 1.13 2.05
C GLN A 182 -0.70 0.36 1.19
N GLY A 183 0.54 0.13 1.66
CA GLY A 183 1.58 -0.55 0.90
C GLY A 183 2.17 0.27 -0.24
N MET A 184 2.01 1.58 -0.22
CA MET A 184 2.45 2.52 -1.25
C MET A 184 3.86 3.07 -1.01
N ASP A 185 4.53 2.62 0.05
CA ASP A 185 5.87 3.00 0.46
C ASP A 185 6.99 2.20 -0.25
N GLU A 186 8.22 2.69 -0.11
CA GLU A 186 9.38 1.85 -0.37
C GLU A 186 9.48 0.77 0.71
N PHE A 187 9.59 -0.48 0.28
CA PHE A 187 9.77 -1.57 1.22
C PHE A 187 11.15 -1.48 1.88
N GLU A 188 11.20 -1.04 3.13
CA GLU A 188 12.44 -0.96 3.93
C GLU A 188 12.63 -2.20 4.85
N GLY A 189 11.87 -3.27 4.66
CA GLY A 189 11.87 -4.42 5.57
C GLY A 189 10.90 -4.28 6.74
N PHE A 190 11.03 -5.17 7.73
CA PHE A 190 10.32 -5.06 9.01
C PHE A 190 11.09 -4.18 9.99
N SER A 191 10.42 -3.16 10.51
CA SER A 191 10.87 -2.41 11.69
C SER A 191 10.45 -3.12 12.98
N ILE A 192 11.10 -2.75 14.09
CA ILE A 192 10.73 -3.23 15.43
C ILE A 192 9.29 -2.85 15.78
N ARG A 193 8.77 -1.73 15.25
CA ARG A 193 7.37 -1.32 15.46
C ARG A 193 6.41 -2.23 14.71
N ASP A 194 6.74 -2.66 13.50
CA ASP A 194 5.90 -3.60 12.74
C ASP A 194 5.70 -4.91 13.50
N LEU A 195 6.71 -5.36 14.24
CA LEU A 195 6.61 -6.56 15.08
C LEU A 195 5.89 -6.33 16.42
N GLY A 196 5.76 -5.07 16.86
CA GLY A 196 5.25 -4.71 18.17
C GLY A 196 3.83 -4.12 18.18
N VAL A 197 3.32 -3.64 17.05
CA VAL A 197 1.99 -2.99 16.97
C VAL A 197 0.93 -4.00 16.58
N TRP A 198 0.33 -4.60 17.61
CA TRP A 198 -0.77 -5.57 17.47
C TRP A 198 -2.08 -4.99 16.91
N GLY A 199 -2.26 -3.67 16.99
CA GLY A 199 -3.48 -3.00 16.51
C GLY A 199 -3.48 -2.66 15.03
N GLU A 200 -2.35 -2.78 14.33
CA GLU A 200 -2.21 -2.40 12.91
C GLU A 200 -1.64 -3.58 12.12
N PHE A 201 -2.42 -4.66 12.08
CA PHE A 201 -2.05 -5.92 11.45
C PHE A 201 -1.81 -5.80 9.93
N ARG A 202 -2.59 -4.93 9.28
CA ARG A 202 -2.57 -4.74 7.82
C ARG A 202 -1.19 -4.33 7.27
N PRO A 203 -0.48 -3.31 7.82
CA PRO A 203 0.89 -2.99 7.43
C PRO A 203 1.86 -4.18 7.45
N VAL A 204 1.78 -5.02 8.47
CA VAL A 204 2.66 -6.19 8.64
C VAL A 204 2.38 -7.21 7.55
N VAL A 205 1.11 -7.54 7.31
CA VAL A 205 0.71 -8.48 6.25
C VAL A 205 1.16 -7.97 4.88
N VAL A 206 0.94 -6.68 4.59
CA VAL A 206 1.40 -6.05 3.33
C VAL A 206 2.90 -6.19 3.16
N LYS A 207 3.70 -5.92 4.21
CA LYS A 207 5.16 -6.10 4.20
C LYS A 207 5.55 -7.57 3.99
N MET A 208 4.85 -8.53 4.61
CA MET A 208 5.10 -9.96 4.41
C MET A 208 4.83 -10.38 2.97
N MET A 209 3.72 -9.92 2.38
CA MET A 209 3.39 -10.18 0.98
C MET A 209 4.47 -9.62 0.06
N LYS A 210 4.95 -8.39 0.29
CA LYS A 210 6.06 -7.79 -0.49
C LYS A 210 7.34 -8.64 -0.44
N ILE A 211 7.70 -9.20 0.72
CA ILE A 211 8.86 -10.12 0.82
C ILE A 211 8.63 -11.39 0.00
N LEU A 212 7.44 -11.98 0.13
CA LEU A 212 7.12 -13.22 -0.58
C LEU A 212 7.12 -13.01 -2.10
N GLU A 213 6.62 -11.86 -2.56
CA GLU A 213 6.69 -11.42 -3.96
C GLU A 213 8.14 -11.30 -4.44
N ALA A 214 9.00 -10.63 -3.66
CA ALA A 214 10.42 -10.46 -4.01
C ALA A 214 11.19 -11.79 -4.02
N LEU A 215 10.77 -12.76 -3.22
CA LEU A 215 11.36 -14.10 -3.20
C LEU A 215 10.77 -15.03 -4.28
N LYS A 216 9.68 -14.64 -4.96
CA LYS A 216 8.93 -15.49 -5.90
C LYS A 216 9.80 -16.11 -7.00
N GLU A 217 10.80 -15.37 -7.50
CA GLU A 217 11.74 -15.87 -8.51
C GLU A 217 12.74 -16.92 -7.98
N GLN A 218 13.01 -16.88 -6.68
CA GLN A 218 13.89 -17.83 -5.98
C GLN A 218 13.12 -19.03 -5.44
N LEU A 219 11.79 -18.92 -5.38
CA LEU A 219 10.90 -19.96 -4.91
C LEU A 219 10.57 -20.95 -6.05
N PRO A 220 10.22 -22.21 -5.72
CA PRO A 220 9.83 -23.18 -6.72
C PRO A 220 8.70 -22.64 -7.62
N LYS A 221 8.69 -22.97 -8.92
CA LYS A 221 7.68 -22.49 -9.90
C LYS A 221 6.23 -22.76 -9.51
N ASN A 222 6.02 -23.67 -8.57
CA ASN A 222 4.74 -24.08 -8.05
C ASN A 222 4.43 -23.47 -6.67
N PHE A 223 5.19 -22.45 -6.27
CA PHE A 223 4.91 -21.61 -5.12
C PHE A 223 3.86 -20.56 -5.49
N GLU A 224 2.80 -20.50 -4.69
CA GLU A 224 1.70 -19.54 -4.84
C GLU A 224 1.58 -18.67 -3.58
N THR A 225 1.26 -17.40 -3.79
CA THR A 225 0.95 -16.41 -2.75
C THR A 225 -0.45 -15.86 -3.02
N GLY A 226 -1.23 -15.56 -1.97
CA GLY A 226 -2.50 -14.86 -2.16
C GLY A 226 -3.53 -15.08 -1.05
N LEU A 227 -4.77 -14.67 -1.37
CA LEU A 227 -5.95 -14.96 -0.56
C LEU A 227 -6.30 -16.45 -0.70
N LEU A 228 -6.20 -17.20 0.39
CA LEU A 228 -6.45 -18.63 0.45
C LEU A 228 -7.93 -18.96 0.61
N GLY A 229 -8.68 -18.05 1.23
CA GLY A 229 -10.10 -18.23 1.45
C GLY A 229 -10.73 -17.11 2.27
N LYS A 230 -12.06 -17.12 2.29
CA LYS A 230 -12.89 -16.28 3.16
C LYS A 230 -13.74 -17.18 4.05
N VAL A 231 -13.79 -16.89 5.34
CA VAL A 231 -14.75 -17.51 6.28
C VAL A 231 -15.86 -16.49 6.57
N ASP A 232 -17.10 -16.91 6.36
CA ASP A 232 -18.33 -16.15 6.64
C ASP A 232 -18.37 -14.72 6.07
N ASN A 233 -17.67 -14.48 4.95
CA ASN A 233 -17.47 -13.14 4.33
C ASN A 233 -16.82 -12.08 5.24
N LYS A 234 -16.39 -12.42 6.45
CA LYS A 234 -15.85 -11.48 7.44
C LYS A 234 -14.36 -11.63 7.67
N VAL A 235 -13.80 -12.79 7.36
CA VAL A 235 -12.41 -13.12 7.69
C VAL A 235 -11.67 -13.58 6.43
N ASN A 236 -10.64 -12.84 6.06
CA ASN A 236 -9.73 -13.18 4.97
C ASN A 236 -8.55 -13.99 5.49
N TYR A 237 -8.26 -15.10 4.83
CA TYR A 237 -7.05 -15.89 5.08
C TYR A 237 -6.06 -15.62 3.97
N TYR A 238 -4.94 -14.99 4.30
CA TYR A 238 -3.85 -14.78 3.36
C TYR A 238 -2.74 -15.76 3.67
N GLY A 239 -2.03 -16.24 2.67
CA GLY A 239 -0.85 -17.04 2.92
C GLY A 239 -0.05 -17.38 1.69
N CYS A 240 0.98 -18.18 1.90
CA CYS A 240 1.87 -18.63 0.85
C CYS A 240 2.22 -20.10 1.03
N GLY A 241 2.41 -20.80 -0.08
CA GLY A 241 2.55 -22.24 -0.07
C GLY A 241 2.93 -22.83 -1.41
N ILE A 242 3.22 -24.13 -1.42
CA ILE A 242 3.53 -24.88 -2.63
C ILE A 242 2.33 -25.73 -3.03
N LYS A 243 1.88 -25.59 -4.28
CA LYS A 243 0.96 -26.54 -4.90
C LYS A 243 1.72 -27.63 -5.65
N LYS A 244 1.44 -28.89 -5.40
CA LYS A 244 1.97 -30.01 -6.20
C LYS A 244 0.81 -30.88 -6.66
N ASN A 245 0.61 -30.98 -7.97
CA ASN A 245 -0.46 -31.78 -8.59
C ASN A 245 -1.87 -31.42 -8.08
N GLY A 246 -2.16 -30.12 -7.93
CA GLY A 246 -3.45 -29.63 -7.42
C GLY A 246 -3.67 -29.87 -5.92
N ARG A 247 -2.61 -30.20 -5.17
CA ARG A 247 -2.65 -30.36 -3.70
C ARG A 247 -1.74 -29.35 -3.02
N ASP A 248 -2.20 -28.88 -1.87
CA ASP A 248 -1.52 -27.90 -1.04
C ASP A 248 -0.56 -28.58 -0.05
N LEU A 249 0.74 -28.26 -0.13
CA LEU A 249 1.77 -29.02 0.57
C LEU A 249 2.20 -28.41 1.91
N VAL A 250 2.26 -27.08 2.01
CA VAL A 250 2.61 -26.30 3.21
C VAL A 250 2.02 -24.91 3.02
N TRP A 251 1.33 -24.37 4.04
CA TRP A 251 0.91 -22.98 4.07
C TRP A 251 1.50 -22.25 5.29
N VAL A 252 1.71 -20.94 5.16
CA VAL A 252 1.86 -20.01 6.27
C VAL A 252 0.78 -18.95 6.09
N GLY A 253 -0.19 -18.96 6.99
CA GLY A 253 -1.40 -18.13 6.90
C GLY A 253 -1.41 -16.93 7.85
N PHE A 254 -2.24 -15.94 7.54
CA PHE A 254 -2.59 -14.80 8.39
C PHE A 254 -4.10 -14.60 8.33
N VAL A 255 -4.70 -14.23 9.46
CA VAL A 255 -6.15 -14.04 9.58
C VAL A 255 -6.43 -12.55 9.75
N ASP A 256 -7.20 -11.99 8.83
CA ASP A 256 -7.62 -10.58 8.84
C ASP A 256 -9.16 -10.49 8.92
N GLY A 257 -9.68 -10.00 10.06
CA GLY A 257 -11.11 -9.81 10.29
C GLY A 257 -11.39 -8.92 11.50
N ASP A 258 -12.58 -8.29 11.52
CA ASP A 258 -12.97 -7.24 12.47
C ASP A 258 -12.89 -7.66 13.95
N GLU A 259 -13.08 -8.94 14.26
CA GLU A 259 -13.05 -9.48 15.63
C GLU A 259 -11.84 -10.38 15.93
N MET A 260 -11.06 -10.76 14.90
CA MET A 260 -9.89 -11.64 15.04
C MET A 260 -8.81 -11.26 14.02
N SER A 261 -8.07 -10.20 14.32
CA SER A 261 -6.79 -9.91 13.66
C SER A 261 -5.66 -10.58 14.45
N GLY A 262 -4.88 -11.44 13.80
CA GLY A 262 -3.77 -12.14 14.45
C GLY A 262 -2.97 -13.03 13.51
N ILE A 263 -1.68 -13.22 13.84
CA ILE A 263 -0.83 -14.17 13.12
C ILE A 263 -1.09 -15.57 13.68
N ASN A 264 -1.73 -16.42 12.87
CA ASN A 264 -1.78 -17.86 13.13
C ASN A 264 -0.87 -18.55 12.13
N LEU A 265 0.27 -19.07 12.56
CA LEU A 265 1.06 -19.96 11.71
C LEU A 265 0.27 -21.26 11.49
N ILE A 266 -0.53 -21.31 10.43
CA ILE A 266 -1.28 -22.50 10.03
C ILE A 266 -0.42 -23.28 9.04
N VAL A 267 0.37 -24.23 9.54
CA VAL A 267 1.10 -25.19 8.69
C VAL A 267 0.13 -26.32 8.30
N GLN A 268 -0.40 -26.24 7.08
CA GLN A 268 -1.25 -27.30 6.52
C GLN A 268 -0.42 -28.18 5.58
N VAL A 269 -0.37 -29.48 5.88
CA VAL A 269 0.23 -30.50 4.99
C VAL A 269 -0.88 -31.46 4.59
N THR A 270 -1.42 -31.34 3.37
CA THR A 270 -2.47 -32.28 2.94
C THR A 270 -1.87 -33.56 2.36
N LYS A 271 -2.21 -34.69 2.97
CA LYS A 271 -2.17 -36.00 2.30
C LYS A 271 -3.62 -36.47 2.20
N ASP A 272 -4.13 -36.52 0.97
CA ASP A 272 -5.43 -37.11 0.62
C ASP A 272 -6.69 -36.42 1.18
N LYS A 273 -6.86 -35.11 0.90
CA LYS A 273 -8.06 -34.29 1.19
C LYS A 273 -8.50 -34.17 2.65
N GLU A 274 -7.83 -34.84 3.60
CA GLU A 274 -8.04 -34.62 5.02
C GLU A 274 -7.15 -33.49 5.55
N LEU A 275 -7.78 -32.61 6.32
CA LEU A 275 -7.16 -31.46 6.98
C LEU A 275 -6.25 -31.94 8.12
N LEU A 276 -4.99 -32.22 7.82
CA LEU A 276 -3.98 -32.42 8.85
C LEU A 276 -3.45 -31.06 9.32
N VAL A 277 -4.14 -30.46 10.29
CA VAL A 277 -3.54 -29.43 11.14
C VAL A 277 -2.55 -30.15 12.05
N ASN A 278 -1.26 -30.13 11.70
CA ASN A 278 -0.24 -30.74 12.56
C ASN A 278 0.14 -29.78 13.70
N ALA A 279 -0.86 -29.45 14.54
CA ALA A 279 -0.66 -28.85 15.85
C ALA A 279 -0.23 -29.90 16.91
N ASP A 280 -0.31 -31.19 16.57
CA ASP A 280 -0.15 -32.31 17.51
C ASP A 280 1.26 -32.42 18.11
N GLN A 281 2.30 -31.97 17.41
CA GLN A 281 3.65 -31.92 17.98
C GLN A 281 3.89 -30.70 18.91
N LEU A 282 3.12 -29.61 18.75
CA LEU A 282 3.19 -28.44 19.65
C LEU A 282 2.32 -28.64 20.90
N LEU A 283 1.23 -29.41 20.81
CA LEU A 283 0.26 -29.65 21.89
C LEU A 283 0.71 -30.69 22.93
N ARG A 284 1.65 -31.58 22.60
CA ARG A 284 2.18 -32.60 23.55
C ARG A 284 2.97 -32.03 24.74
N ARG A 285 3.10 -30.69 24.85
CA ARG A 285 3.67 -30.02 26.02
C ARG A 285 2.65 -29.51 27.06
N GLY A 286 1.39 -29.96 27.00
CA GLY A 286 0.55 -30.08 28.20
C GLY A 286 -0.71 -29.21 28.26
N PHE A 287 -1.62 -29.34 27.30
CA PHE A 287 -2.96 -28.75 27.42
C PHE A 287 -4.06 -29.77 27.08
N LYS A 288 -5.11 -29.80 27.91
CA LYS A 288 -6.26 -30.71 27.78
C LYS A 288 -7.20 -30.24 26.68
N HIS A 289 -7.67 -31.21 25.89
CA HIS A 289 -8.68 -31.06 24.85
C HIS A 289 -10.07 -30.93 25.46
N ASP A 290 -10.91 -30.02 24.93
CA ASP A 290 -12.36 -30.04 25.12
C ASP A 290 -13.00 -30.43 23.77
N ASN A 291 -13.90 -31.41 23.78
CA ASN A 291 -14.17 -32.28 22.62
C ASN A 291 -15.39 -31.88 21.76
N ASN A 292 -15.85 -30.64 21.81
CA ASN A 292 -17.14 -30.28 21.21
C ASN A 292 -17.08 -29.19 20.13
N TRP A 293 -16.26 -29.31 19.09
CA TRP A 293 -16.48 -28.62 17.80
C TRP A 293 -15.85 -29.43 16.65
N GLY A 294 -16.65 -29.78 15.65
CA GLY A 294 -16.16 -30.45 14.44
C GLY A 294 -15.28 -29.52 13.61
N GLY A 295 -14.00 -29.85 13.48
CA GLY A 295 -13.18 -29.49 12.32
C GLY A 295 -12.32 -28.21 12.38
N LEU A 296 -12.40 -27.38 13.42
CA LEU A 296 -11.54 -26.20 13.59
C LEU A 296 -11.05 -26.10 15.04
N SER A 297 -9.87 -26.67 15.32
CA SER A 297 -9.22 -26.47 16.61
C SER A 297 -8.73 -25.02 16.71
N ARG A 298 -9.30 -24.27 17.65
CA ARG A 298 -8.89 -22.92 18.03
C ARG A 298 -7.44 -22.94 18.51
N ILE A 299 -6.52 -22.33 17.75
CA ILE A 299 -5.19 -22.00 18.28
C ILE A 299 -5.39 -20.78 19.18
N GLU A 300 -5.43 -20.99 20.49
CA GLU A 300 -5.25 -19.88 21.43
C GLU A 300 -3.83 -19.33 21.24
N SER A 301 -3.74 -18.14 20.63
CA SER A 301 -2.63 -17.18 20.70
C SER A 301 -1.23 -17.76 21.01
N LEU A 302 -0.34 -17.78 20.01
CA LEU A 302 1.10 -18.07 20.15
C LEU A 302 1.80 -17.19 21.22
N PHE A 303 1.18 -16.14 21.72
CA PHE A 303 1.72 -15.24 22.75
C PHE A 303 1.41 -15.62 24.20
N LYS A 304 0.66 -16.69 24.45
CA LYS A 304 0.74 -17.37 25.77
C LYS A 304 2.08 -18.13 25.95
N LEU A 305 2.91 -18.23 24.91
CA LEU A 305 4.17 -18.99 24.91
C LEU A 305 5.40 -18.18 25.30
N ALA A 306 5.33 -16.84 25.31
CA ALA A 306 6.37 -16.02 25.92
C ALA A 306 6.00 -15.85 27.40
N PRO A 307 6.76 -16.44 28.36
CA PRO A 307 6.48 -16.19 29.76
C PRO A 307 6.41 -14.68 30.00
N PRO A 308 5.40 -14.18 30.75
CA PRO A 308 5.16 -12.75 30.93
C PRO A 308 6.33 -11.99 31.57
N ASN A 309 7.35 -12.73 32.02
CA ASN A 309 8.54 -12.26 32.71
C ASN A 309 9.74 -12.02 31.79
N LEU A 310 9.61 -12.30 30.48
CA LEU A 310 10.68 -12.02 29.51
C LEU A 310 10.66 -10.54 29.13
N ASP A 311 11.85 -9.94 28.98
CA ASP A 311 11.96 -8.60 28.43
C ASP A 311 11.53 -8.59 26.95
N LYS A 312 11.09 -7.43 26.46
CA LYS A 312 10.52 -7.26 25.11
C LYS A 312 11.48 -7.71 24.00
N ASP A 313 12.79 -7.54 24.16
CA ASP A 313 13.78 -7.97 23.17
C ASP A 313 13.97 -9.49 23.17
N GLU A 314 13.86 -10.16 24.31
CA GLU A 314 13.92 -11.62 24.37
C GLU A 314 12.65 -12.27 23.78
N GLN A 315 11.47 -11.70 24.05
CA GLN A 315 10.22 -12.14 23.41
C GLN A 315 10.30 -12.00 21.89
N LYS A 316 10.81 -10.86 21.42
CA LYS A 316 11.06 -10.54 20.01
C LYS A 316 12.00 -11.54 19.34
N ASN A 317 13.14 -11.85 19.96
CA ASN A 317 14.11 -12.79 19.39
C ASN A 317 13.52 -14.21 19.27
N LYS A 318 12.69 -14.63 20.24
CA LYS A 318 11.99 -15.92 20.16
C LYS A 318 10.99 -15.99 19.01
N ILE A 319 10.24 -14.91 18.78
CA ILE A 319 9.27 -14.82 17.68
C ILE A 319 9.99 -14.83 16.33
N ILE A 320 11.04 -14.02 16.16
CA ILE A 320 11.84 -13.98 14.94
C ILE A 320 12.46 -15.36 14.66
N ASN A 321 13.10 -15.98 15.66
CA ASN A 321 13.70 -17.30 15.50
C ASN A 321 12.64 -18.36 15.19
N PHE A 322 11.44 -18.27 15.75
CA PHE A 322 10.33 -19.18 15.42
C PHE A 322 9.91 -19.07 13.94
N TYR A 323 9.77 -17.85 13.40
CA TYR A 323 9.46 -17.68 11.97
C TYR A 323 10.62 -18.12 11.08
N LEU A 324 11.86 -17.80 11.43
CA LEU A 324 13.04 -18.23 10.68
C LEU A 324 13.21 -19.76 10.71
N ASP A 325 12.95 -20.40 11.85
CA ASP A 325 12.96 -21.86 11.99
C ASP A 325 11.82 -22.49 11.20
N GLY A 326 10.63 -21.89 11.17
CA GLY A 326 9.52 -22.32 10.32
C GLY A 326 9.89 -22.24 8.84
N ILE A 327 10.41 -21.10 8.38
CA ILE A 327 10.89 -20.91 7.01
C ILE A 327 12.01 -21.91 6.68
N LYS A 328 12.95 -22.13 7.60
CA LYS A 328 14.06 -23.06 7.44
C LYS A 328 13.58 -24.51 7.35
N GLN A 329 12.68 -24.95 8.24
CA GLN A 329 12.10 -26.30 8.19
C GLN A 329 11.35 -26.55 6.89
N VAL A 330 10.59 -25.56 6.43
CA VAL A 330 9.91 -25.59 5.13
C VAL A 330 10.92 -25.71 3.99
N THR A 331 11.99 -24.90 4.03
CA THR A 331 13.08 -24.94 3.04
C THR A 331 13.84 -26.28 3.05
N ASP A 332 14.10 -26.86 4.23
CA ASP A 332 14.81 -28.14 4.38
C ASP A 332 13.92 -29.32 3.96
N CYS A 333 12.60 -29.22 4.15
CA CYS A 333 11.63 -30.16 3.58
C CYS A 333 11.55 -30.06 2.05
N MET A 334 11.74 -28.88 1.45
CA MET A 334 11.77 -28.70 -0.01
C MET A 334 13.05 -29.25 -0.66
N LYS A 335 14.15 -29.37 0.08
CA LYS A 335 15.43 -29.93 -0.40
C LYS A 335 15.49 -31.47 -0.39
N ARG A 336 14.53 -32.12 0.26
CA ARG A 336 14.38 -33.58 0.31
C ARG A 336 13.31 -34.03 -0.68
#